data_AF-A0A4Q3K2B2-F1
#
_entry.id   AF-A0A4Q3K2B2-F1
#
_cell.length_a   1.000
_cell.length_b   1.000
_cell.length_c   1.000
_cell.angle_alpha   90.00
_cell.angle_beta   90.00
_cell.angle_gamma   90.00
#
_symmetry.space_group_name_H-M   'P 1'
#
loop_
_entity.id
_entity.type
_entity.pdbx_description
1 polymer ?
#
loop_
_entity_poly.entity_id
_entity_poly.type
_entity_poly.pdbx_seq_one_letter_code
_entity_poly.pdbx_strand_id
1 'polypeptide(L)'
;MPSDPTPGDEHHDLPQMDFATFALSLSHSARVHLGDAQQPDGTVERDLALARQSIDILLLLQDKTRGNLNGAEERLLNQLLYDLRMRFVEVSRSA
;
A
#
# COMPACT_ATOMS: atom_id res chain seq x y z
N MET A 1 43.99 -6.03 -26.66
CA MET A 1 43.22 -4.99 -25.96
C MET A 1 42.81 -5.57 -24.61
N PRO A 2 43.11 -4.93 -23.47
CA PRO A 2 42.47 -5.29 -22.22
C PRO A 2 40.98 -4.93 -22.31
N SER A 3 40.11 -5.90 -22.05
CA SER A 3 38.66 -5.67 -22.00
C SER A 3 38.32 -4.91 -20.73
N ASP A 4 37.64 -3.77 -20.87
CA ASP A 4 37.06 -3.02 -19.75
C ASP A 4 36.18 -3.91 -18.87
N PRO A 5 36.09 -3.62 -17.55
CA PRO A 5 35.14 -4.30 -16.66
C PRO A 5 33.71 -3.94 -17.07
N THR A 6 32.86 -4.95 -17.25
CA THR A 6 31.41 -4.78 -17.45
C THR A 6 30.81 -4.12 -16.20
N PRO A 7 30.17 -2.93 -16.30
CA PRO A 7 29.40 -2.38 -15.19
C PRO A 7 28.03 -3.05 -15.21
N GLY A 8 27.87 -4.09 -14.41
CA GLY A 8 26.63 -4.83 -14.31
C GLY A 8 26.70 -5.81 -13.16
N ASP A 9 26.54 -5.30 -11.94
CA ASP A 9 26.03 -6.04 -10.77
C ASP A 9 25.83 -5.04 -9.61
N GLU A 10 25.02 -4.01 -9.85
CA GLU A 10 24.40 -3.24 -8.77
C GLU A 10 22.96 -3.75 -8.59
N HIS A 11 22.83 -5.06 -8.33
CA HIS A 11 21.61 -5.59 -7.74
C HIS A 11 21.44 -4.90 -6.39
N HIS A 12 20.75 -3.74 -6.40
CA HIS A 12 20.22 -3.11 -5.20
C HIS A 12 19.48 -4.22 -4.44
N ASP A 13 20.02 -4.63 -3.31
CA ASP A 13 19.37 -5.50 -2.33
C ASP A 13 18.16 -4.75 -1.77
N LEU A 14 17.12 -4.60 -2.59
CA LEU A 14 15.82 -4.18 -2.12
C LEU A 14 15.37 -5.26 -1.13
N PRO A 15 14.97 -4.87 0.10
CA PRO A 15 14.52 -5.84 1.09
C PRO A 15 13.41 -6.70 0.46
N GLN A 16 13.48 -8.01 0.68
CA GLN A 16 12.48 -8.93 0.12
C GLN A 16 11.09 -8.47 0.54
N MET A 17 10.23 -8.23 -0.44
CA MET A 17 8.86 -7.81 -0.19
C MET A 17 8.08 -9.00 0.37
N ASP A 18 7.64 -8.89 1.61
CA ASP A 18 6.70 -9.82 2.22
C ASP A 18 5.26 -9.31 2.11
N PHE A 19 4.30 -10.18 2.45
CA PHE A 19 2.87 -9.86 2.37
C PHE A 19 2.52 -8.64 3.23
N ALA A 20 3.10 -8.55 4.44
CA ALA A 20 2.85 -7.45 5.36
C ALA A 20 3.31 -6.11 4.78
N THR A 21 4.51 -6.06 4.21
CA THR A 21 5.08 -4.87 3.58
C THR A 21 4.26 -4.43 2.38
N PHE A 22 3.76 -5.38 1.57
CA PHE A 22 2.87 -5.09 0.45
C PHE A 22 1.51 -4.55 0.89
N ALA A 23 0.87 -5.17 1.90
CA ALA A 23 -0.41 -4.69 2.42
C ALA A 23 -0.27 -3.28 3.06
N LEU A 24 0.83 -3.04 3.76
CA LEU A 24 1.15 -1.73 4.35
C LEU A 24 1.39 -0.67 3.28
N SER A 25 2.05 -0.99 2.17
CA SER A 25 2.28 -0.02 1.08
C SER A 25 0.97 0.39 0.40
N LEU A 26 0.06 -0.56 0.18
CA LEU A 26 -1.30 -0.28 -0.31
C LEU A 26 -2.10 0.59 0.66
N SER A 27 -2.01 0.28 1.97
CA SER A 27 -2.64 1.11 3.01
C SER A 27 -2.08 2.53 3.04
N HIS A 28 -0.78 2.69 2.88
CA HIS A 28 -0.15 4.00 2.82
C HIS A 28 -0.62 4.78 1.59
N SER A 29 -0.63 4.16 0.41
CA SER A 29 -1.17 4.77 -0.81
C SER A 29 -2.63 5.21 -0.63
N ALA A 30 -3.48 4.37 -0.06
CA ALA A 30 -4.87 4.74 0.22
C ALA A 30 -4.98 5.98 1.13
N ARG A 31 -4.16 6.05 2.19
CA ARG A 31 -4.12 7.20 3.11
C ARG A 31 -3.63 8.48 2.45
N VAL A 32 -2.61 8.39 1.59
CA VAL A 32 -2.15 9.53 0.77
C VAL A 32 -3.32 10.06 -0.07
N HIS A 33 -4.03 9.17 -0.78
CA HIS A 33 -5.19 9.55 -1.60
C HIS A 33 -6.40 10.06 -0.78
N LEU A 34 -6.49 9.72 0.51
CA LEU A 34 -7.46 10.29 1.44
C LEU A 34 -7.06 11.69 1.96
N GLY A 35 -5.85 12.15 1.63
CA GLY A 35 -5.30 13.42 2.07
C GLY A 35 -4.72 13.39 3.48
N ASP A 36 -4.31 12.21 3.97
CA ASP A 36 -3.65 12.07 5.29
C ASP A 36 -2.16 12.41 5.26
N ALA A 37 -1.59 12.63 4.07
CA ALA A 37 -0.21 13.04 3.87
C ALA A 37 -0.14 14.28 2.97
N GLN A 38 0.70 15.25 3.35
CA GLN A 38 1.07 16.36 2.48
C GLN A 38 2.08 15.90 1.43
N GLN A 39 1.85 16.29 0.18
CA GLN A 39 2.86 16.13 -0.86
C GLN A 39 4.04 17.09 -0.60
N PRO A 40 5.23 16.83 -1.16
CA PRO A 40 6.42 17.67 -0.97
C PRO A 40 6.24 19.13 -1.40
N ASP A 41 5.27 19.39 -2.29
CA ASP A 41 4.90 20.73 -2.76
C ASP A 41 3.90 21.45 -1.83
N GLY A 42 3.51 20.81 -0.73
CA GLY A 42 2.57 21.33 0.26
C GLY A 42 1.10 21.12 -0.11
N THR A 43 0.79 20.48 -1.25
CA THR A 43 -0.58 20.20 -1.65
C THR A 43 -1.12 18.95 -0.93
N VAL A 44 -2.42 18.96 -0.65
CA VAL A 44 -3.15 17.79 -0.15
C VAL A 44 -4.11 17.38 -1.25
N GLU A 45 -3.66 16.47 -2.10
CA GLU A 45 -4.48 15.92 -3.17
C GLU A 45 -5.37 14.80 -2.61
N ARG A 46 -6.68 15.03 -2.62
CA ARG A 46 -7.67 14.02 -2.25
C ARG A 46 -8.28 13.42 -3.50
N ASP A 47 -8.07 12.12 -3.67
CA ASP A 47 -8.70 11.33 -4.72
C ASP A 47 -9.40 10.12 -4.07
N LEU A 48 -10.70 10.27 -3.83
CA LEU A 48 -11.52 9.19 -3.27
C LEU A 48 -11.61 7.99 -4.21
N ALA A 49 -11.50 8.16 -5.53
CA ALA A 49 -11.55 7.05 -6.45
C ALA A 49 -10.29 6.17 -6.33
N LEU A 50 -9.11 6.79 -6.26
CA LEU A 50 -7.85 6.08 -6.04
C LEU A 50 -7.78 5.46 -4.63
N ALA A 51 -8.22 6.17 -3.60
CA ALA A 51 -8.31 5.62 -2.25
C ALA A 51 -9.20 4.37 -2.22
N ARG A 52 -10.36 4.42 -2.88
CA ARG A 52 -11.28 3.27 -2.98
C ARG A 52 -10.63 2.11 -3.72
N GLN A 53 -9.93 2.37 -4.84
CA GLN A 53 -9.26 1.32 -5.59
C GLN A 53 -8.26 0.55 -4.72
N SER A 54 -7.46 1.24 -3.91
CA SER A 54 -6.52 0.59 -2.99
C SER A 54 -7.22 -0.26 -1.92
N ILE A 55 -8.36 0.21 -1.40
CA ILE A 55 -9.20 -0.57 -0.46
C ILE A 55 -9.79 -1.81 -1.16
N ASP A 56 -10.26 -1.67 -2.39
CA ASP A 56 -10.83 -2.77 -3.17
C ASP A 56 -9.77 -3.84 -3.50
N ILE A 57 -8.51 -3.42 -3.75
CA ILE A 57 -7.38 -4.36 -3.90
C ILE A 57 -7.12 -5.12 -2.60
N LEU A 58 -7.11 -4.44 -1.44
CA LEU A 58 -6.93 -5.11 -0.15
C LEU A 58 -8.08 -6.09 0.15
N LEU A 59 -9.32 -5.76 -0.23
CA LEU A 59 -10.48 -6.65 -0.14
C LEU A 59 -10.31 -7.88 -1.04
N LEU A 60 -9.85 -7.68 -2.28
CA LEU A 60 -9.55 -8.77 -3.21
C LEU A 60 -8.47 -9.69 -2.64
N LEU A 61 -7.40 -9.13 -2.05
CA LEU A 61 -6.36 -9.92 -1.41
C LEU A 61 -6.91 -10.73 -0.25
N GLN A 62 -7.76 -10.16 0.60
CA GLN A 62 -8.38 -10.88 1.71
C GLN A 62 -9.16 -12.11 1.21
N ASP A 63 -9.96 -11.96 0.15
CA ASP A 63 -10.70 -13.07 -0.44
C ASP A 63 -9.77 -14.11 -1.07
N LYS A 64 -8.80 -13.68 -1.88
CA LYS A 64 -7.91 -14.58 -2.63
C LYS A 64 -6.87 -15.28 -1.79
N THR A 65 -6.50 -14.72 -0.64
CA THR A 65 -5.49 -15.30 0.25
C THR A 65 -6.08 -16.03 1.45
N ARG A 66 -7.42 -16.10 1.56
CA ARG A 66 -8.09 -16.81 2.64
C ARG A 66 -7.60 -18.26 2.76
N GLY A 67 -7.16 -18.64 3.96
CA GLY A 67 -6.60 -19.96 4.25
C GLY A 67 -5.11 -20.11 3.91
N ASN A 68 -4.49 -19.12 3.27
CA ASN A 68 -3.05 -19.08 3.00
C ASN A 68 -2.30 -18.09 3.92
N LEU A 69 -3.02 -17.20 4.61
CA LEU A 69 -2.43 -16.24 5.55
C LEU A 69 -2.14 -16.90 6.90
N ASN A 70 -1.03 -16.50 7.52
CA ASN A 70 -0.81 -16.77 8.93
C ASN A 70 -1.65 -15.82 9.82
N GLY A 71 -1.77 -16.14 11.11
CA GLY A 71 -2.63 -15.37 12.01
C GLY A 71 -2.21 -13.91 12.22
N ALA A 72 -0.94 -13.56 12.00
CA ALA A 72 -0.48 -12.17 12.07
C ALA A 72 -0.86 -11.40 10.79
N GLU A 73 -0.68 -12.01 9.61
CA GLU A 73 -1.06 -11.44 8.32
C GLU A 73 -2.56 -11.22 8.21
N GLU A 74 -3.37 -12.18 8.66
CA GLU A 74 -4.83 -12.06 8.66
C GLU A 74 -5.29 -10.91 9.56
N ARG A 75 -4.73 -10.80 10.77
CA ARG A 75 -5.03 -9.69 11.70
C ARG A 75 -4.62 -8.34 11.12
N LEU A 76 -3.43 -8.26 10.53
CA LEU A 76 -2.94 -7.06 9.89
C LEU A 76 -3.90 -6.63 8.79
N LEU A 77 -4.24 -7.51 7.86
CA LEU A 77 -5.12 -7.19 6.73
C LEU A 77 -6.50 -6.73 7.19
N ASN A 78 -7.07 -7.41 8.19
CA ASN A 78 -8.36 -7.04 8.79
C ASN A 78 -8.30 -5.64 9.43
N GLN A 79 -7.22 -5.33 10.16
CA GLN A 79 -7.03 -4.02 10.78
C GLN A 79 -6.89 -2.93 9.72
N LEU A 80 -6.04 -3.14 8.70
CA LEU A 80 -5.86 -2.18 7.61
C LEU A 80 -7.18 -1.89 6.89
N LEU A 81 -7.96 -2.93 6.58
CA LEU A 81 -9.27 -2.78 5.94
C LEU A 81 -10.26 -2.02 6.81
N TYR A 82 -10.30 -2.30 8.11
CA TYR A 82 -11.18 -1.59 9.03
C TYR A 82 -10.84 -0.09 9.11
N ASP A 83 -9.56 0.22 9.37
CA ASP A 83 -9.09 1.60 9.55
C ASP A 83 -9.31 2.42 8.27
N LEU A 84 -8.97 1.86 7.10
CA LEU A 84 -9.15 2.54 5.82
C LEU A 84 -10.61 2.76 5.48
N ARG A 85 -11.50 1.80 5.74
CA ARG A 85 -12.94 1.96 5.47
C ARG A 85 -13.55 3.03 6.37
N MET A 86 -13.18 3.06 7.63
CA MET A 86 -13.63 4.10 8.56
C MET A 86 -13.16 5.47 8.09
N ARG A 87 -11.88 5.61 7.74
CA ARG A 87 -11.31 6.86 7.23
C ARG A 87 -11.96 7.29 5.92
N PHE A 88 -12.16 6.37 4.99
CA PHE A 88 -12.84 6.64 3.73
C PHE A 88 -14.25 7.19 3.95
N VAL A 89 -15.02 6.61 4.87
CA VAL A 89 -16.37 7.10 5.19
C VAL A 89 -16.34 8.49 5.84
N GLU A 90 -15.37 8.76 6.71
CA GLU A 90 -15.18 10.08 7.33
C GLU A 90 -14.86 11.16 6.28
N VAL A 91 -13.88 10.89 5.41
CA VAL A 91 -13.44 11.83 4.37
C VAL A 91 -14.54 12.03 3.32
N SER A 92 -15.20 10.95 2.87
CA SER A 92 -16.28 11.04 1.87
C SER A 92 -17.54 11.77 2.35
N ARG A 93 -17.75 11.88 3.68
CA ARG A 93 -18.81 12.72 4.25
C ARG A 93 -18.41 14.18 4.39
N SER A 94 -17.11 14.46 4.36
CA SER A 94 -16.53 15.79 4.56
C SER A 94 -16.07 16.45 3.25
N ALA A 95 -16.23 15.73 2.12
CA ALA A 95 -15.89 16.15 0.77
C ALA A 95 -17.10 16.73 0.03
#